data_AF-A0A1X7UBX1-F1
#
_entry.id   AF-A0A1X7UBX1-F1
#
_cell.length_a   1.000
_cell.length_b   1.000
_cell.length_c   1.000
_cell.angle_alpha   90.00
_cell.angle_beta   90.00
_cell.angle_gamma   90.00
#
_symmetry.space_group_name_H-M   'P 1'
#
loop_
_entity.id
_entity.type
_entity.pdbx_description
1 polymer ?
#
loop_
_entity_poly.entity_id
_entity_poly.type
_entity_poly.pdbx_seq_one_letter_code
_entity_poly.pdbx_strand_id
1 'polypeptide(L)'
;MAYEFIQSNGFAFIKICTRYLHHHYAKVDEGIFRYDDLAVYLKKYDSPFLAEDATRIVERVEYDPLTNQCIGFVLPVNDNGIPKTDTFIANTFEEIEQMFTDYSIVKYAYLYTATPLKEGAPSFTLACIGNDNKFTFEEVMKQWQCIFSELKNRGIRVTSFSADGDSHSLKAMRVMCGFFPDTFSLRPTKSLPTFSYDSSLNKWLW
;
A
#
# COMPACT_ATOMS: atom_id res chain seq x y z
N MET A 1 7.71 16.55 24.81
CA MET A 1 8.50 17.02 25.96
C MET A 1 9.61 18.01 25.60
N ALA A 2 10.56 17.72 24.70
CA ALA A 2 11.62 18.71 24.36
C ALA A 2 11.07 19.98 23.68
N TYR A 3 10.16 19.82 22.71
CA TYR A 3 9.57 20.96 21.99
C TYR A 3 8.73 21.87 22.89
N GLU A 4 7.92 21.29 23.79
CA GLU A 4 7.07 22.04 24.73
C GLU A 4 7.91 22.85 25.74
N PHE A 5 9.02 22.26 26.21
CA PHE A 5 9.97 22.95 27.06
C PHE A 5 10.67 24.11 26.34
N ILE A 6 10.95 23.99 25.03
CA ILE A 6 11.54 25.08 24.25
C ILE A 6 10.48 26.12 23.87
N GLN A 7 9.23 25.71 23.64
CA GLN A 7 8.09 26.59 23.37
C GLN A 7 7.82 27.55 24.52
N SER A 8 7.89 27.09 25.77
CA SER A 8 7.77 27.99 26.93
C SER A 8 8.89 29.05 26.98
N ASN A 9 9.94 28.88 26.18
CA ASN A 9 11.05 29.82 25.99
C ASN A 9 10.98 30.62 24.67
N GLY A 10 9.82 30.66 23.97
CA GLY A 10 9.56 31.60 22.87
C GLY A 10 9.34 31.01 21.47
N PHE A 11 9.16 29.69 21.35
CA PHE A 11 8.79 29.05 20.07
C PHE A 11 7.28 29.06 19.80
N ALA A 12 6.89 28.79 18.55
CA ALA A 12 5.49 28.77 18.12
C ALA A 12 4.63 27.79 18.93
N PHE A 13 3.37 28.15 19.17
CA PHE A 13 2.41 27.29 19.88
C PHE A 13 2.11 26.01 19.10
N ILE A 14 1.91 24.88 19.80
CA ILE A 14 1.62 23.57 19.18
C ILE A 14 0.41 23.67 18.25
N LYS A 15 -0.64 24.39 18.65
CA LYS A 15 -1.83 24.63 17.82
C LYS A 15 -1.50 25.26 16.46
N ILE A 16 -0.53 26.19 16.42
CA ILE A 16 -0.10 26.85 15.19
C ILE A 16 0.69 25.84 14.35
N CYS A 17 1.60 25.09 14.94
CA CYS A 17 2.34 24.03 14.25
C CYS A 17 1.41 22.96 13.67
N THR A 18 0.46 22.45 14.45
CA THR A 18 -0.53 21.47 13.99
C THR A 18 -1.37 22.02 12.84
N ARG A 19 -1.85 23.27 12.94
CA ARG A 19 -2.58 23.92 11.84
C ARG A 19 -1.71 24.07 10.59
N TYR A 20 -0.46 24.46 10.75
CA TYR A 20 0.50 24.58 9.66
C TYR A 20 0.75 23.21 9.00
N LEU A 21 0.96 22.16 9.79
CA LEU A 21 1.09 20.79 9.29
C LEU A 21 -0.15 20.38 8.51
N HIS A 22 -1.36 20.57 9.04
CA HIS A 22 -2.60 20.25 8.34
C HIS A 22 -2.78 21.02 7.02
N HIS A 23 -2.26 22.24 6.92
CA HIS A 23 -2.40 23.05 5.72
C HIS A 23 -1.33 22.76 4.66
N HIS A 24 -0.13 22.37 5.07
CA HIS A 24 1.02 22.27 4.18
C HIS A 24 1.53 20.85 3.93
N TYR A 25 1.17 19.87 4.76
CA TYR A 25 1.55 18.48 4.54
C TYR A 25 0.46 17.74 3.78
N ALA A 26 0.86 17.09 2.68
CA ALA A 26 0.01 16.14 1.99
C ALA A 26 -0.27 14.95 2.91
N LYS A 27 -1.55 14.70 3.19
CA LYS A 27 -1.99 13.52 3.93
C LYS A 27 -1.68 12.27 3.09
N VAL A 28 -1.21 11.22 3.76
CA VAL A 28 -1.12 9.88 3.16
C VAL A 28 -2.38 9.16 3.62
N ASP A 29 -3.32 9.00 2.71
CA ASP A 29 -4.58 8.30 2.98
C ASP A 29 -4.41 6.80 2.74
N GLU A 30 -5.10 6.01 3.58
CA GLU A 30 -5.11 4.55 3.45
C GLU A 30 -5.70 4.13 2.10
N GLY A 31 -5.07 3.14 1.46
CA GLY A 31 -5.55 2.58 0.20
C GLY A 31 -5.34 3.46 -1.03
N ILE A 32 -4.84 4.69 -0.87
CA ILE A 32 -4.56 5.62 -1.98
C ILE A 32 -3.10 5.51 -2.42
N PHE A 33 -2.89 5.14 -3.68
CA PHE A 33 -1.57 5.11 -4.30
C PHE A 33 -1.20 6.47 -4.91
N ARG A 34 -0.06 7.01 -4.48
CA ARG A 34 0.41 8.35 -4.83
C ARG A 34 1.28 8.38 -6.09
N TYR A 35 0.77 7.81 -7.17
CA TYR A 35 1.54 7.64 -8.41
C TYR A 35 1.97 8.97 -9.06
N ASP A 36 1.09 9.97 -9.06
CA ASP A 36 1.38 11.29 -9.66
C ASP A 36 2.43 12.06 -8.85
N ASP A 37 2.32 12.03 -7.52
CA ASP A 37 3.30 12.60 -6.62
C ASP A 37 4.66 11.93 -6.78
N LEU A 38 4.68 10.60 -6.90
CA LEU A 38 5.90 9.85 -7.16
C LEU A 38 6.52 10.26 -8.51
N ALA A 39 5.71 10.43 -9.56
CA ALA A 39 6.20 10.89 -10.85
C ALA A 39 6.86 12.28 -10.76
N VAL A 40 6.27 13.22 -10.01
CA VAL A 40 6.85 14.54 -9.76
C VAL A 40 8.15 14.41 -8.95
N TYR A 41 8.16 13.56 -7.93
CA TYR A 41 9.32 13.31 -7.07
C TYR A 41 10.52 12.76 -7.87
N LEU A 42 10.30 11.78 -8.73
CA LEU A 42 11.37 11.11 -9.48
C LEU A 42 11.96 11.96 -10.60
N LYS A 43 11.30 13.04 -11.06
CA LYS A 43 11.93 14.03 -11.95
C LYS A 43 13.21 14.63 -11.35
N LYS A 44 13.34 14.64 -10.01
CA LYS A 44 14.51 15.14 -9.29
C LYS A 44 15.53 14.05 -8.91
N TYR A 45 15.08 12.80 -8.78
CA TYR A 45 15.84 11.73 -8.14
C TYR A 45 16.04 10.46 -8.99
N ASP A 46 15.56 10.47 -10.24
CA ASP A 46 15.63 9.35 -11.22
C ASP A 46 14.89 8.08 -10.75
N SER A 47 14.93 7.04 -11.57
CA SER A 47 14.18 5.78 -11.45
C SER A 47 14.27 5.13 -10.06
N PRO A 48 13.18 4.52 -9.53
CA PRO A 48 13.15 3.95 -8.19
C PRO A 48 13.35 2.43 -8.15
N PHE A 49 13.88 1.97 -7.03
CA PHE A 49 13.66 0.64 -6.47
C PHE A 49 12.36 0.65 -5.66
N LEU A 50 11.51 -0.36 -5.84
CA LEU A 50 10.29 -0.51 -5.06
C LEU A 50 10.45 -1.58 -3.98
N ALA A 51 9.93 -1.31 -2.79
CA ALA A 51 9.87 -2.29 -1.72
C ALA A 51 8.49 -2.28 -1.07
N GLU A 52 8.01 -3.44 -0.69
CA GLU A 52 6.80 -3.65 0.10
C GLU A 52 7.16 -4.43 1.36
N ASP A 53 6.63 -3.98 2.50
CA ASP A 53 6.73 -4.66 3.79
C ASP A 53 5.53 -4.31 4.69
N ALA A 54 5.28 -5.12 5.71
CA ALA A 54 4.16 -5.00 6.62
C ALA A 54 4.61 -4.85 8.07
N THR A 55 3.99 -3.93 8.79
CA THR A 55 4.21 -3.80 10.23
C THR A 55 2.93 -4.03 11.01
N ARG A 56 3.01 -4.73 12.15
CA ARG A 56 1.85 -4.95 13.01
C ARG A 56 1.46 -3.63 13.68
N ILE A 57 0.16 -3.32 13.67
CA ILE A 57 -0.39 -2.13 14.30
C ILE A 57 -1.34 -2.49 15.44
N VAL A 58 -1.72 -1.48 16.23
CA VAL A 58 -2.76 -1.64 17.24
C VAL A 58 -4.11 -1.63 16.53
N GLU A 59 -4.89 -2.69 16.75
CA GLU A 59 -6.23 -2.85 16.20
C GLU A 59 -7.16 -1.76 16.77
N ARG A 60 -7.48 -0.76 15.95
CA ARG A 60 -8.33 0.35 16.34
C ARG A 60 -9.13 0.85 15.15
N VAL A 61 -10.42 1.09 15.38
CA VAL A 61 -11.29 1.79 14.45
C VAL A 61 -11.51 3.21 14.96
N GLU A 62 -11.33 4.21 14.10
CA GLU A 62 -11.53 5.62 14.40
C GLU A 62 -12.49 6.23 13.39
N TYR A 63 -13.38 7.11 13.85
CA TYR A 63 -14.23 7.89 12.97
C TYR A 63 -13.48 9.15 12.51
N ASP A 64 -13.36 9.33 11.19
CA ASP A 64 -12.86 10.56 10.57
C ASP A 64 -14.04 11.47 10.21
N PRO A 65 -14.25 12.59 10.94
CA PRO A 65 -15.35 13.51 10.67
C PRO A 65 -15.18 14.29 9.36
N LEU A 66 -13.98 14.34 8.78
CA LEU A 66 -13.75 15.07 7.53
C LEU A 66 -14.28 14.30 6.31
N THR A 67 -14.12 12.98 6.32
CA THR A 67 -14.57 12.10 5.23
C THR A 67 -15.90 11.41 5.54
N ASN A 68 -16.40 11.53 6.79
CA ASN A 68 -17.56 10.81 7.30
C ASN A 68 -17.38 9.28 7.20
N GLN A 69 -16.20 8.78 7.57
CA GLN A 69 -15.85 7.36 7.43
C GLN A 69 -15.27 6.77 8.71
N CYS A 70 -15.47 5.46 8.88
CA CYS A 70 -14.75 4.66 9.86
C CYS A 70 -13.45 4.13 9.25
N ILE A 71 -12.31 4.54 9.80
CA ILE A 71 -10.97 4.11 9.40
C ILE A 71 -10.50 3.01 10.33
N GLY A 72 -9.85 1.96 9.80
CA GLY A 72 -9.31 0.85 10.58
C GLY A 72 -9.96 -0.51 10.33
N PHE A 73 -10.90 -0.58 9.38
CA PHE A 73 -11.37 -1.84 8.80
C PHE A 73 -10.55 -2.21 7.56
N VAL A 74 -10.37 -3.49 7.30
CA VAL A 74 -9.70 -3.96 6.09
C VAL A 74 -10.53 -3.54 4.87
N LEU A 75 -9.94 -2.70 4.01
CA LEU A 75 -10.60 -2.22 2.81
C LEU A 75 -10.85 -3.37 1.82
N PRO A 76 -12.06 -3.54 1.28
CA PRO A 76 -12.30 -4.50 0.22
C PRO A 76 -11.54 -4.07 -1.04
N VAL A 77 -11.03 -5.05 -1.79
CA VAL A 77 -10.32 -4.82 -3.05
C VAL A 77 -11.28 -4.86 -4.25
N ASN A 78 -10.95 -4.11 -5.30
CA ASN A 78 -11.61 -4.20 -6.60
C ASN A 78 -11.03 -5.35 -7.46
N ASP A 79 -11.56 -5.53 -8.67
CA ASP A 79 -11.13 -6.61 -9.57
C ASP A 79 -9.64 -6.58 -9.94
N ASN A 80 -9.04 -5.37 -9.86
CA ASN A 80 -7.62 -5.11 -10.12
C ASN A 80 -6.74 -5.25 -8.87
N GLY A 81 -7.29 -5.65 -7.72
CA GLY A 81 -6.54 -5.81 -6.47
C GLY A 81 -6.22 -4.49 -5.76
N ILE A 82 -6.90 -3.40 -6.09
CA ILE A 82 -6.72 -2.09 -5.45
C ILE A 82 -7.82 -1.86 -4.39
N PRO A 83 -7.49 -1.34 -3.19
CA PRO A 83 -8.47 -1.03 -2.16
C PRO A 83 -9.56 -0.03 -2.60
N LYS A 84 -10.80 -0.25 -2.16
CA LYS A 84 -11.93 0.67 -2.33
C LYS A 84 -12.06 1.59 -1.12
N THR A 85 -11.52 2.80 -1.23
CA THR A 85 -11.38 3.74 -0.09
C THR A 85 -12.69 4.40 0.34
N ASP A 86 -13.75 4.30 -0.46
CA ASP A 86 -15.08 4.86 -0.22
C ASP A 86 -16.07 3.87 0.42
N THR A 87 -15.57 2.80 1.06
CA THR A 87 -16.41 1.70 1.57
C THR A 87 -17.12 2.02 2.89
N PHE A 88 -16.42 2.58 3.87
CA PHE A 88 -16.89 2.60 5.27
C PHE A 88 -17.53 3.93 5.67
N ILE A 89 -18.55 4.36 4.94
CA ILE A 89 -19.28 5.62 5.20
C ILE A 89 -20.22 5.44 6.38
N ALA A 90 -20.08 6.31 7.39
CA ALA A 90 -20.82 6.22 8.64
C ALA A 90 -22.00 7.20 8.69
N ASN A 91 -23.10 6.93 7.97
CA ASN A 91 -24.27 7.82 7.98
C ASN A 91 -25.19 7.55 9.17
N THR A 92 -25.26 6.29 9.62
CA THR A 92 -26.11 5.86 10.75
C THR A 92 -25.32 5.00 11.73
N PHE A 93 -25.85 4.88 12.95
CA PHE A 93 -25.22 4.03 13.97
C PHE A 93 -25.34 2.55 13.60
N GLU A 94 -26.47 2.15 13.03
CA GLU A 94 -26.75 0.79 12.57
C GLU A 94 -25.77 0.36 11.46
N GLU A 95 -25.42 1.26 10.53
CA GLU A 95 -24.37 1.00 9.54
C GLU A 95 -23.02 0.74 10.20
N ILE A 96 -22.65 1.51 11.23
CA ILE A 96 -21.40 1.32 11.97
C ILE A 96 -21.41 -0.05 12.68
N GLU A 97 -22.49 -0.41 13.36
CA GLU A 97 -22.63 -1.74 13.99
C GLU A 97 -22.50 -2.88 12.98
N GLN A 98 -23.10 -2.71 11.81
CA GLN A 98 -23.00 -3.68 10.72
C GLN A 98 -21.55 -3.82 10.23
N MET A 99 -20.79 -2.71 10.12
CA MET A 99 -19.38 -2.76 9.73
C MET A 99 -18.53 -3.62 10.67
N PHE A 100 -18.74 -3.50 11.99
CA PHE A 100 -18.03 -4.32 12.98
C PHE A 100 -18.38 -5.81 12.91
N THR A 101 -19.54 -6.14 12.34
CA THR A 101 -19.99 -7.53 12.18
C THR A 101 -19.46 -8.13 10.87
N ASP A 102 -19.48 -7.35 9.78
CA ASP A 102 -19.18 -7.83 8.45
C ASP A 102 -17.69 -7.77 8.08
N TYR A 103 -16.94 -6.85 8.68
CA TYR A 103 -15.56 -6.57 8.29
C TYR A 103 -14.57 -6.84 9.42
N SER A 104 -13.36 -7.25 9.02
CA SER A 104 -12.25 -7.45 9.95
C SER A 104 -11.55 -6.14 10.23
N ILE A 105 -11.15 -5.93 11.48
CA ILE A 105 -10.29 -4.82 11.90
C ILE A 105 -8.86 -5.08 11.40
N VAL A 106 -8.20 -4.02 10.92
CA VAL A 106 -6.82 -4.06 10.42
C VAL A 106 -5.85 -4.47 11.53
N LYS A 107 -4.92 -5.36 11.20
CA LYS A 107 -3.86 -5.85 12.11
C LYS A 107 -2.45 -5.45 11.66
N TYR A 108 -2.28 -5.20 10.37
CA TYR A 108 -1.01 -4.88 9.74
C TYR A 108 -1.18 -3.67 8.82
N ALA A 109 -0.20 -2.77 8.84
CA ALA A 109 -0.06 -1.73 7.84
C ALA A 109 0.99 -2.19 6.81
N TYR A 110 0.52 -2.52 5.61
CA TYR A 110 1.32 -2.79 4.43
C TYR A 110 1.78 -1.47 3.81
N LEU A 111 3.08 -1.27 3.66
CA LEU A 111 3.68 -0.05 3.12
C LEU A 111 4.38 -0.35 1.81
N TYR A 112 4.02 0.40 0.78
CA TYR A 112 4.75 0.44 -0.48
C TYR A 112 5.67 1.65 -0.49
N THR A 113 6.96 1.42 -0.67
CA THR A 113 7.98 2.47 -0.70
C THR A 113 8.75 2.45 -2.01
N ALA A 114 9.12 3.64 -2.47
CA ALA A 114 9.94 3.87 -3.65
C ALA A 114 11.23 4.56 -3.21
N THR A 115 12.34 3.87 -3.30
CA THR A 115 13.67 4.41 -2.99
C THR A 115 14.36 4.80 -4.30
N PRO A 116 14.64 6.09 -4.53
CA PRO A 116 15.36 6.51 -5.72
C PRO A 116 16.78 5.96 -5.73
N LEU A 117 17.34 5.74 -6.92
CA LEU A 117 18.72 5.27 -7.05
C LEU A 117 19.76 6.36 -6.77
N LYS A 118 19.34 7.63 -6.69
CA LYS A 118 20.23 8.74 -6.37
C LYS A 118 20.63 8.70 -4.90
N GLU A 119 21.94 8.67 -4.67
CA GLU A 119 22.51 8.70 -3.32
C GLU A 119 22.01 9.90 -2.50
N GLY A 120 21.63 9.64 -1.25
CA GLY A 120 21.09 10.65 -0.33
C GLY A 120 19.65 11.10 -0.62
N ALA A 121 18.99 10.54 -1.64
CA ALA A 121 17.57 10.80 -1.87
C ALA A 121 16.72 10.05 -0.82
N PRO A 122 15.73 10.71 -0.18
CA PRO A 122 14.84 10.01 0.74
C PRO A 122 13.94 9.01 0.02
N SER A 123 13.54 7.95 0.72
CA SER A 123 12.49 7.06 0.22
C SER A 123 11.15 7.79 0.20
N PHE A 124 10.32 7.44 -0.77
CA PHE A 124 8.98 7.98 -0.96
C PHE A 124 7.95 6.91 -0.59
N THR A 125 6.99 7.23 0.28
CA THR A 125 5.86 6.34 0.59
C THR A 125 4.83 6.41 -0.54
N LEU A 126 4.73 5.35 -1.32
CA LEU A 126 3.79 5.24 -2.43
C LEU A 126 2.36 4.99 -1.94
N ALA A 127 2.17 4.08 -1.00
CA ALA A 127 0.87 3.75 -0.43
C ALA A 127 1.02 3.10 0.96
N CYS A 128 -0.06 3.17 1.74
CA CYS A 128 -0.24 2.43 2.99
C CYS A 128 -1.60 1.73 2.95
N ILE A 129 -1.67 0.45 3.30
CA ILE A 129 -2.89 -0.36 3.22
C ILE A 129 -3.04 -1.18 4.50
N GLY A 130 -4.21 -1.12 5.12
CA GLY A 130 -4.55 -1.99 6.22
C GLY A 130 -4.88 -3.42 5.75
N ASN A 131 -4.33 -4.41 6.44
CA ASN A 131 -4.58 -5.82 6.17
C ASN A 131 -4.70 -6.61 7.50
N ASP A 132 -5.37 -7.77 7.46
CA ASP A 132 -5.47 -8.73 8.55
C ASP A 132 -4.69 -10.04 8.29
N ASN A 133 -3.85 -10.04 7.24
CA ASN A 133 -3.04 -11.16 6.75
C ASN A 133 -3.88 -12.35 6.21
N LYS A 134 -5.09 -12.09 5.72
CA LYS A 134 -5.94 -13.12 5.06
C LYS A 134 -6.00 -13.00 3.53
N PHE A 135 -5.19 -12.12 2.96
CA PHE A 135 -5.11 -11.94 1.52
C PHE A 135 -4.60 -13.20 0.82
N THR A 136 -5.03 -13.38 -0.42
CA THR A 136 -4.62 -14.47 -1.30
C THR A 136 -3.41 -14.08 -2.13
N PHE A 137 -2.66 -15.06 -2.65
CA PHE A 137 -1.54 -14.74 -3.53
C PHE A 137 -2.01 -14.15 -4.87
N GLU A 138 -3.23 -14.51 -5.31
CA GLU A 138 -3.86 -13.91 -6.50
C GLU A 138 -4.14 -12.42 -6.31
N GLU A 139 -4.62 -12.00 -5.14
CA GLU A 139 -4.84 -10.59 -4.81
C GLU A 139 -3.52 -9.80 -4.82
N VAL A 140 -2.46 -10.36 -4.22
CA VAL A 140 -1.10 -9.77 -4.25
C VAL A 140 -0.62 -9.58 -5.68
N MET A 141 -0.75 -10.61 -6.52
CA MET A 141 -0.33 -10.54 -7.92
C MET A 141 -1.09 -9.47 -8.69
N LYS A 142 -2.43 -9.41 -8.55
CA LYS A 142 -3.26 -8.40 -9.21
C LYS A 142 -2.84 -6.99 -8.80
N GLN A 143 -2.62 -6.79 -7.50
CA GLN A 143 -2.17 -5.53 -6.97
C GLN A 143 -0.82 -5.10 -7.55
N TRP A 144 0.18 -6.00 -7.57
CA TRP A 144 1.49 -5.72 -8.17
C TRP A 144 1.38 -5.39 -9.67
N GLN A 145 0.57 -6.14 -10.42
CA GLN A 145 0.33 -5.87 -11.84
C GLN A 145 -0.28 -4.49 -12.06
N CYS A 146 -1.24 -4.10 -11.23
CA CYS A 146 -1.84 -2.78 -11.29
C CYS A 146 -0.80 -1.69 -10.98
N ILE A 147 -0.03 -1.84 -9.90
CA ILE A 147 1.06 -0.92 -9.52
C ILE A 147 2.05 -0.74 -10.67
N PHE A 148 2.57 -1.82 -11.24
CA PHE A 148 3.54 -1.73 -12.34
C PHE A 148 2.94 -1.10 -13.59
N SER A 149 1.67 -1.38 -13.89
CA SER A 149 0.97 -0.78 -15.02
C SER A 149 0.78 0.72 -14.84
N GLU A 150 0.36 1.17 -13.66
CA GLU A 150 0.17 2.60 -13.33
C GLU A 150 1.49 3.39 -13.37
N LEU A 151 2.59 2.79 -12.91
CA LEU A 151 3.92 3.38 -12.98
C LEU A 151 4.42 3.47 -14.42
N LYS A 152 4.25 2.40 -15.21
CA LYS A 152 4.59 2.37 -16.64
C LYS A 152 3.82 3.44 -17.42
N ASN A 153 2.52 3.60 -17.14
CA ASN A 153 1.68 4.63 -17.77
C ASN A 153 2.19 6.06 -17.52
N ARG A 154 2.92 6.27 -16.42
CA ARG A 154 3.55 7.55 -16.07
C ARG A 154 5.01 7.67 -16.55
N GLY A 155 5.49 6.70 -17.33
CA GLY A 155 6.87 6.67 -17.81
C GLY A 155 7.89 6.37 -16.73
N ILE A 156 7.47 5.83 -15.58
CA ILE A 156 8.37 5.43 -14.51
C ILE A 156 8.85 4.01 -14.79
N ARG A 157 10.17 3.86 -14.96
CA ARG A 157 10.81 2.54 -15.01
C ARG A 157 11.19 2.12 -13.60
N VAL A 158 10.58 1.05 -13.10
CA VAL A 158 11.01 0.40 -11.86
C VAL A 158 12.25 -0.43 -12.15
N THR A 159 13.32 -0.25 -11.39
CA THR A 159 14.58 -0.97 -11.64
C THR A 159 14.63 -2.34 -10.97
N SER A 160 14.03 -2.45 -9.79
CA SER A 160 13.83 -3.72 -9.09
C SER A 160 12.71 -3.57 -8.06
N PHE A 161 12.14 -4.71 -7.66
CA PHE A 161 11.06 -4.83 -6.69
C PHE A 161 11.44 -5.86 -5.64
N SER A 162 11.23 -5.52 -4.37
CA SER A 162 11.36 -6.43 -3.24
C SER A 162 10.04 -6.53 -2.50
N ALA A 163 9.67 -7.74 -2.12
CA ALA A 163 8.51 -8.03 -1.28
C ALA A 163 8.95 -8.89 -0.09
N ASP A 164 8.10 -8.98 0.92
CA ASP A 164 8.34 -9.85 2.06
C ASP A 164 8.40 -11.33 1.64
N GLY A 165 9.06 -12.14 2.47
CA GLY A 165 9.18 -13.58 2.34
C GLY A 165 7.96 -14.35 2.86
N ASP A 166 6.80 -13.70 3.03
CA ASP A 166 5.58 -14.38 3.46
C ASP A 166 5.11 -15.39 2.40
N SER A 167 4.30 -16.37 2.81
CA SER A 167 3.92 -17.47 1.93
C SER A 167 3.09 -17.05 0.71
N HIS A 168 2.32 -15.96 0.81
CA HIS A 168 1.52 -15.41 -0.29
C HIS A 168 2.41 -14.66 -1.27
N SER A 169 3.31 -13.80 -0.78
CA SER A 169 4.29 -13.07 -1.60
C SER A 169 5.28 -14.00 -2.28
N LEU A 170 5.82 -15.01 -1.59
CA LEU A 170 6.70 -16.01 -2.21
C LEU A 170 6.01 -16.79 -3.33
N LYS A 171 4.73 -17.12 -3.14
CA LYS A 171 3.95 -17.80 -4.19
C LYS A 171 3.69 -16.86 -5.36
N ALA A 172 3.37 -15.59 -5.13
CA ALA A 172 3.21 -14.58 -6.17
C ALA A 172 4.52 -14.38 -6.95
N MET A 173 5.65 -14.21 -6.26
CA MET A 173 6.99 -14.09 -6.86
C MET A 173 7.31 -15.30 -7.74
N ARG A 174 7.08 -16.51 -7.23
CA ARG A 174 7.33 -17.75 -7.98
C ARG A 174 6.56 -17.78 -9.30
N VAL A 175 5.28 -17.42 -9.28
CA VAL A 175 4.43 -17.39 -10.49
C VAL A 175 4.88 -16.29 -11.45
N MET A 176 5.13 -15.08 -10.95
CA MET A 176 5.54 -13.92 -11.76
C MET A 176 6.91 -14.10 -12.43
N CYS A 177 7.85 -14.75 -11.75
CA CYS A 177 9.17 -15.08 -12.31
C CYS A 177 9.16 -16.31 -13.24
N GLY A 178 8.02 -16.97 -13.40
CA GLY A 178 7.92 -18.19 -14.22
C GLY A 178 8.66 -19.40 -13.62
N PHE A 179 8.89 -19.42 -12.31
CA PHE A 179 9.50 -20.55 -11.61
C PHE A 179 8.49 -21.68 -11.38
N PHE A 180 8.12 -22.34 -12.48
CA PHE A 180 7.36 -23.59 -12.44
C PHE A 180 8.36 -24.74 -12.27
N PRO A 181 8.17 -25.63 -11.28
CA PRO A 181 9.00 -26.81 -11.19
C PRO A 181 8.58 -27.73 -12.33
N ASP A 182 9.46 -27.94 -13.31
CA ASP A 182 9.19 -28.92 -14.37
C ASP A 182 9.07 -30.35 -13.82
N THR A 183 9.44 -30.60 -12.55
CA THR A 183 9.41 -31.94 -11.95
C THR A 183 9.36 -31.88 -10.42
N PHE A 184 8.19 -31.63 -9.84
CA PHE A 184 7.90 -32.12 -8.48
C PHE A 184 6.44 -32.56 -8.41
N SER A 185 6.22 -33.87 -8.47
CA SER A 185 4.89 -34.48 -8.32
C SER A 185 4.47 -34.45 -6.85
N LEU A 186 4.05 -33.29 -6.37
CA LEU A 186 3.07 -33.23 -5.29
C LEU A 186 1.77 -32.83 -5.96
N ARG A 187 0.94 -33.84 -6.28
CA ARG A 187 -0.35 -33.66 -6.95
C ARG A 187 -1.12 -32.53 -6.26
N PRO A 188 -1.33 -31.36 -6.89
CA PRO A 188 -2.30 -30.41 -6.39
C PRO A 188 -3.68 -30.99 -6.75
N THR A 189 -4.54 -31.19 -5.75
CA THR A 189 -5.91 -31.68 -5.95
C THR A 189 -6.83 -30.68 -6.67
N LYS A 190 -6.32 -29.50 -7.03
CA LYS A 190 -7.05 -28.48 -7.79
C LYS A 190 -6.15 -27.93 -8.89
N SER A 191 -6.68 -27.87 -10.10
CA SER A 191 -6.07 -27.17 -11.24
C SER A 191 -5.75 -25.73 -10.83
N LEU A 192 -4.49 -25.33 -10.95
CA LEU A 192 -4.11 -23.92 -10.79
C LEU A 192 -4.83 -23.11 -11.87
N PRO A 193 -5.41 -21.95 -11.53
CA PRO A 193 -6.01 -21.08 -12.54
C PRO A 193 -4.95 -20.69 -13.57
N THR A 194 -5.24 -20.91 -14.85
CA THR A 194 -4.44 -20.37 -15.96
C THR A 194 -4.59 -18.87 -15.97
N PHE A 195 -3.63 -18.17 -15.35
CA PHE A 195 -3.52 -16.73 -15.42
C PHE A 195 -2.77 -16.32 -16.69
N SER A 196 -3.35 -15.43 -17.49
CA SER A 196 -2.66 -14.80 -18.61
C SER A 196 -1.68 -13.76 -18.04
N TYR A 197 -0.43 -14.18 -17.84
CA TYR A 197 0.66 -13.27 -17.58
C TYR A 197 0.88 -12.37 -18.80
N ASP A 198 0.77 -11.04 -18.64
CA ASP A 198 1.15 -10.11 -19.71
C ASP A 198 2.67 -10.08 -19.83
N SER A 199 3.19 -10.81 -20.80
CA SER A 199 4.62 -10.86 -21.12
C SER A 199 5.19 -9.49 -21.51
N SER A 200 4.36 -8.48 -21.82
CA SER A 200 4.79 -7.11 -22.05
C SER A 200 5.39 -6.43 -20.81
N LEU A 201 5.10 -6.94 -19.61
CA LEU A 201 5.68 -6.46 -18.34
C LEU A 201 7.12 -6.93 -18.13
N ASN A 202 7.55 -8.03 -18.77
CA ASN A 202 8.93 -8.52 -18.65
C ASN A 202 9.97 -7.47 -19.04
N LYS A 203 9.70 -6.65 -20.06
CA LYS A 203 10.63 -5.62 -20.54
C LYS A 203 10.85 -4.46 -19.53
N TRP A 204 10.02 -4.40 -18.50
CA TRP A 204 10.03 -3.34 -17.48
C TRP A 204 10.45 -3.87 -16.10
N LEU A 205 10.52 -5.18 -15.93
CA LEU A 205 11.01 -5.86 -14.73
C LEU A 205 12.48 -6.30 -14.87
N TRP A 206 13.05 -6.21 -16.08
CA TRP A 206 14.43 -6.56 -16.43
C TRP A 206 15.05 -5.48 -17.35
#